data_AF-A0A8J6MX46-F1
#
_entry.id   AF-A0A8J6MX46-F1
#
_cell.length_a   1.000
_cell.length_b   1.000
_cell.length_c   1.000
_cell.angle_alpha   90.00
_cell.angle_beta   90.00
_cell.angle_gamma   90.00
#
_symmetry.space_group_name_H-M   'P 1'
#
loop_
_entity.id
_entity.type
_entity.pdbx_description
1 polymer ?
#
loop_
_entity_poly.entity_id
_entity_poly.type
_entity_poly.pdbx_seq_one_letter_code
_entity_poly.pdbx_strand_id
1 'polypeptide(L)'
;MEVIDRYIYTVVQKLPQQQRAEIEMELRGLIEDMLEERVHGGGNPPEQVKEVLLELGDPRDLAAKYRGYQKYLISPELFYPYISVLKLVMFALFIAITVVYVVESI
;
A
#
# COMPACT_ATOMS: atom_id res chain seq x y z
N MET A 1 -20.77 -14.25 8.50
CA MET A 1 -19.51 -13.88 9.19
C MET A 1 -18.27 -14.29 8.40
N GLU A 2 -18.28 -15.38 7.63
CA GLU A 2 -17.14 -15.84 6.82
C GLU A 2 -16.44 -14.75 5.96
N VAL A 3 -17.20 -13.78 5.43
CA VAL A 3 -16.66 -12.68 4.62
C VAL A 3 -15.80 -11.71 5.44
N ILE A 4 -16.21 -11.43 6.68
CA ILE A 4 -15.47 -10.56 7.62
C ILE A 4 -14.17 -11.25 8.02
N ASP A 5 -14.25 -12.52 8.42
CA ASP A 5 -13.06 -13.28 8.81
C ASP A 5 -12.06 -13.39 7.64
N ARG A 6 -12.56 -13.61 6.42
CA ARG A 6 -11.72 -13.60 5.20
C ARG A 6 -11.11 -12.24 4.93
N TYR A 7 -11.84 -11.15 5.15
CA TYR A 7 -11.35 -9.79 4.98
C TYR A 7 -10.21 -9.50 5.97
N ILE A 8 -10.45 -9.74 7.26
CA ILE A 8 -9.47 -9.56 8.35
C ILE A 8 -8.22 -10.40 8.07
N TYR A 9 -8.39 -11.68 7.75
CA TYR A 9 -7.27 -12.56 7.40
C TYR A 9 -6.45 -11.99 6.22
N THR A 10 -7.12 -11.43 5.21
CA THR A 10 -6.44 -10.86 4.04
C THR A 10 -5.59 -9.64 4.37
N VAL A 11 -6.03 -8.83 5.33
CA VAL A 11 -5.27 -7.68 5.85
C VAL A 11 -4.09 -8.17 6.67
N VAL A 12 -4.37 -9.00 7.68
CA VAL A 12 -3.40 -9.43 8.71
C VAL A 12 -2.29 -10.32 8.14
N GLN A 13 -2.59 -11.19 7.18
CA GLN A 13 -1.56 -12.04 6.55
C GLN A 13 -0.45 -11.23 5.86
N LYS A 14 -0.75 -9.98 5.49
CA LYS A 14 0.19 -9.07 4.83
C LYS A 14 1.00 -8.22 5.82
N LEU A 15 0.80 -8.38 7.13
CA LEU A 15 1.48 -7.62 8.18
C LEU A 15 2.62 -8.43 8.82
N PRO A 16 3.61 -7.76 9.45
CA PRO A 16 4.65 -8.42 10.25
C PRO A 16 4.03 -9.25 11.37
N GLN A 17 4.56 -10.45 11.63
CA GLN A 17 3.97 -11.39 12.60
C GLN A 17 3.71 -10.78 13.98
N GLN A 18 4.60 -9.90 14.45
CA GLN A 18 4.51 -9.26 15.76
C GLN A 18 3.26 -8.38 15.92
N GLN A 19 2.76 -7.79 14.83
CA GLN A 19 1.61 -6.87 14.86
C GLN A 19 0.29 -7.54 14.48
N ARG A 20 0.33 -8.82 14.05
CA ARG A 20 -0.85 -9.50 13.49
C ARG A 20 -2.00 -9.62 14.48
N ALA A 21 -1.71 -10.09 15.69
CA ALA A 21 -2.73 -10.34 16.70
C ALA A 21 -3.40 -9.05 17.21
N GLU A 22 -2.58 -7.99 17.39
CA GLU A 22 -3.07 -6.68 17.81
C GLU A 22 -4.00 -6.07 16.74
N ILE A 23 -3.53 -6.03 15.49
CA ILE A 23 -4.30 -5.44 14.38
C ILE A 23 -5.52 -6.28 14.02
N GLU A 24 -5.46 -7.60 14.20
CA GLU A 24 -6.64 -8.47 14.04
C GLU A 24 -7.75 -8.11 15.03
N MET A 25 -7.39 -7.92 16.31
CA MET A 25 -8.33 -7.55 17.36
C MET A 25 -8.88 -6.14 17.15
N GLU A 26 -8.02 -5.18 16.82
CA GLU A 26 -8.41 -3.80 16.51
C GLU A 26 -9.38 -3.74 15.32
N LEU A 27 -9.05 -4.41 14.22
CA LEU A 27 -9.87 -4.42 13.01
C LEU A 27 -11.22 -5.11 13.23
N ARG A 28 -11.25 -6.17 14.05
CA ARG A 28 -12.50 -6.83 14.42
C ARG A 28 -13.39 -5.91 15.25
N GLY A 29 -12.84 -5.24 16.26
CA GLY A 29 -13.57 -4.26 17.06
C GLY A 29 -14.12 -3.12 16.22
N LEU A 30 -13.32 -2.56 15.32
CA LEU A 30 -13.75 -1.52 14.39
C LEU A 30 -14.94 -1.96 13.52
N ILE A 31 -14.90 -3.18 12.98
CA ILE A 31 -15.99 -3.72 12.16
C ILE A 31 -17.26 -3.92 13.00
N GLU A 32 -17.12 -4.41 14.24
CA GLU A 32 -18.22 -4.59 15.17
C GLU A 32 -18.88 -3.24 15.51
N ASP A 33 -18.09 -2.22 15.87
CA ASP A 33 -18.57 -0.86 16.14
C ASP A 33 -19.33 -0.27 14.93
N MET A 34 -18.76 -0.40 13.73
CA MET A 34 -19.39 0.08 12.48
C MET A 34 -20.66 -0.68 12.11
N LEU A 35 -20.78 -1.94 12.52
CA LEU A 35 -22.00 -2.74 12.33
C LEU A 35 -23.07 -2.34 13.33
N GLU A 36 -22.72 -2.16 14.60
CA GLU A 36 -23.66 -1.73 15.66
C GLU A 36 -24.32 -0.39 15.30
N GLU A 37 -23.56 0.58 14.79
CA GLU A 37 -24.08 1.87 14.34
C GLU A 37 -25.16 1.72 13.23
N ARG A 38 -24.99 0.74 12.34
CA ARG A 38 -25.93 0.46 11.23
C ARG A 38 -27.11 -0.41 11.63
N VAL A 39 -26.96 -1.26 12.64
CA VAL A 39 -28.06 -2.08 13.19
C VAL A 39 -29.18 -1.18 13.73
N HIS A 40 -28.85 -0.02 14.29
CA HIS A 40 -29.83 1.00 14.69
C HIS A 40 -30.64 1.58 13.51
N GLY A 41 -30.14 1.46 12.27
CA GLY A 41 -30.78 1.95 11.05
C GLY A 41 -31.77 1.00 10.37
N GLY A 42 -31.96 -0.23 10.89
CA GLY A 42 -33.01 -1.15 10.42
C GLY A 42 -32.76 -1.86 9.07
N GLY A 43 -31.50 -1.91 8.61
CA GLY A 43 -31.12 -2.60 7.38
C GLY A 43 -30.99 -4.13 7.49
N ASN A 44 -30.87 -4.81 6.35
CA ASN A 44 -30.65 -6.26 6.29
C ASN A 44 -29.17 -6.57 6.63
N PRO A 45 -28.85 -7.51 7.54
CA PRO A 45 -27.48 -7.77 7.99
C PRO A 45 -26.44 -8.01 6.88
N PRO A 46 -26.75 -8.71 5.77
CA PRO A 46 -25.77 -8.95 4.70
C PRO A 46 -25.36 -7.69 3.93
N GLU A 47 -26.28 -6.74 3.74
CA GLU A 47 -25.98 -5.48 3.04
C GLU A 47 -25.19 -4.54 3.96
N GLN A 48 -25.49 -4.52 5.26
CA GLN A 48 -24.72 -3.73 6.24
C GLN A 48 -23.26 -4.18 6.28
N VAL A 49 -22.99 -5.49 6.32
CA VAL A 49 -21.62 -6.03 6.26
C VAL A 49 -20.92 -5.61 4.98
N LYS A 50 -21.61 -5.64 3.85
CA LYS A 50 -21.03 -5.24 2.57
C LYS A 50 -20.71 -3.74 2.52
N GLU A 51 -21.59 -2.89 3.05
CA GLU A 51 -21.35 -1.45 3.16
C GLU A 51 -20.16 -1.13 4.06
N VAL A 52 -20.06 -1.75 5.23
CA VAL A 52 -18.91 -1.60 6.15
C VAL A 52 -17.61 -1.97 5.44
N LEU A 53 -17.57 -3.12 4.78
CA LEU A 53 -16.36 -3.56 4.07
C LEU A 53 -16.03 -2.69 2.86
N LEU A 54 -17.04 -2.12 2.18
CA LEU A 54 -16.83 -1.16 1.09
C LEU A 54 -16.26 0.17 1.61
N GLU A 55 -16.71 0.62 2.77
CA GLU A 55 -16.20 1.83 3.42
C GLU A 55 -14.76 1.65 3.92
N LEU A 56 -14.41 0.46 4.43
CA LEU A 56 -13.04 0.11 4.79
C LEU A 56 -12.09 0.02 3.58
N GLY A 57 -12.62 -0.32 2.40
CA GLY A 57 -11.89 -0.35 1.13
C GLY A 57 -11.12 -1.65 0.85
N ASP A 58 -10.19 -1.63 -0.10
CA ASP A 58 -9.42 -2.83 -0.47
C ASP A 58 -8.51 -3.28 0.70
N PRO A 59 -8.56 -4.56 1.11
CA PRO A 59 -7.76 -5.05 2.23
C PRO A 59 -6.25 -4.94 2.00
N ARG A 60 -5.78 -4.85 0.75
CA ARG A 60 -4.36 -4.60 0.42
C ARG A 60 -3.95 -3.18 0.78
N ASP A 61 -4.81 -2.21 0.49
CA ASP A 61 -4.56 -0.80 0.78
C ASP A 61 -4.62 -0.55 2.29
N LEU A 62 -5.61 -1.15 2.97
CA LEU A 62 -5.70 -1.11 4.43
C LEU A 62 -4.48 -1.74 5.09
N ALA A 63 -4.01 -2.90 4.62
CA ALA A 63 -2.79 -3.52 5.11
C ALA A 63 -1.54 -2.65 4.84
N ALA A 64 -1.51 -1.90 3.75
CA ALA A 64 -0.41 -0.98 3.45
C ALA A 64 -0.39 0.22 4.41
N LYS A 65 -1.57 0.73 4.80
CA LYS A 65 -1.70 1.79 5.83
C LYS A 65 -1.19 1.30 7.19
N TYR A 66 -1.64 0.13 7.65
CA TYR A 66 -1.20 -0.47 8.92
C TYR A 66 0.31 -0.76 8.95
N ARG A 67 0.91 -1.15 7.83
CA ARG A 67 2.36 -1.37 7.76
C ARG A 67 3.17 -0.09 7.95
N GLY A 68 2.61 1.10 7.73
CA GLY A 68 3.32 2.37 7.81
C GLY A 68 4.36 2.62 6.70
N TYR A 69 4.72 1.58 5.93
CA TYR A 69 5.58 1.67 4.76
C TYR A 69 4.98 0.84 3.62
N GLN A 70 4.80 1.46 2.44
CA GLN A 70 4.57 0.68 1.24
C GLN A 70 5.90 0.06 0.78
N LYS A 71 5.82 -1.10 0.11
CA LYS A 71 6.98 -1.70 -0.55
C LYS A 71 7.34 -0.87 -1.77
N TYR A 72 8.00 0.26 -1.54
CA TYR A 72 8.58 1.04 -2.60
C TYR A 72 9.91 0.40 -3.03
N LEU A 73 10.10 0.17 -4.33
CA LEU A 73 11.39 -0.31 -4.87
C LEU A 73 12.49 0.76 -4.69
N ILE A 74 12.08 2.04 -4.66
CA ILE A 74 12.86 3.22 -4.32
C ILE A 74 11.99 4.06 -3.39
N SER A 75 12.43 4.31 -2.15
CA SER A 75 11.66 5.14 -1.21
C SER A 75 11.27 6.48 -1.87
N PRO A 76 10.06 7.02 -1.63
CA PRO A 76 9.61 8.27 -2.24
C PRO A 76 10.61 9.42 -2.01
N GLU A 77 11.25 9.45 -0.84
CA GLU A 77 12.31 10.41 -0.49
C GLU A 77 13.57 10.27 -1.36
N LEU A 78 13.91 9.05 -1.78
CA LEU A 78 15.08 8.74 -2.60
C LEU A 78 14.81 8.84 -4.10
N PHE A 79 13.55 8.95 -4.52
CA PHE A 79 13.19 8.99 -5.94
C PHE A 79 13.78 10.20 -6.66
N TYR A 80 13.67 11.40 -6.08
CA TYR A 80 14.22 12.64 -6.65
C TYR A 80 15.76 12.66 -6.74
N PRO A 81 16.51 12.30 -5.69
CA PRO A 81 17.97 12.21 -5.80
C PRO A 81 18.40 11.10 -6.77
N TYR A 82 17.71 9.96 -6.81
CA TYR A 82 17.99 8.88 -7.77
C TYR A 82 17.87 9.36 -9.23
N ILE A 83 16.78 10.03 -9.59
CA ILE A 83 16.58 10.57 -10.95
C ILE A 83 17.63 11.65 -11.28
N SER A 84 18.03 12.46 -10.29
CA SER A 84 19.07 13.48 -10.48
C SER A 84 20.42 12.87 -10.83
N VAL A 85 20.83 11.83 -10.08
CA VAL A 85 22.07 11.08 -10.37
C VAL A 85 21.98 10.39 -11.73
N LEU A 86 20.85 9.77 -12.05
CA LEU A 86 20.65 9.10 -13.33
C LEU A 86 20.81 10.08 -14.51
N LYS A 87 20.22 11.28 -14.41
CA LYS A 87 20.39 12.35 -15.42
C LYS A 87 21.84 12.78 -15.57
N LEU A 88 22.57 12.93 -14.45
CA LEU A 88 23.98 13.32 -14.46
C LEU A 88 24.85 12.25 -15.15
N VAL A 89 24.63 10.98 -14.85
CA VAL A 89 25.34 9.86 -15.50
C VAL A 89 25.02 9.82 -16.99
N MET A 90 23.75 9.98 -17.39
CA MET A 90 23.35 10.02 -18.80
C MET A 90 24.03 11.17 -19.55
N PHE A 91 24.14 12.34 -18.94
CA PHE A 91 24.82 13.49 -19.53
C PHE A 91 26.32 13.25 -19.68
N ALA A 92 26.97 12.67 -18.66
CA ALA A 92 28.38 12.31 -18.72
C ALA A 92 28.67 11.27 -19.82
N LEU A 93 27.82 10.24 -19.94
CA LEU A 93 27.92 9.23 -20.99
C LEU A 93 27.73 9.85 -22.38
N PHE A 94 26.75 10.75 -22.54
CA PHE A 94 26.52 11.44 -23.80
C PHE A 94 27.74 12.25 -24.25
N ILE A 95 28.35 13.02 -23.33
CA ILE A 95 29.59 13.76 -23.61
C ILE A 95 30.72 12.80 -23.99
N ALA A 96 30.93 11.73 -23.21
CA ALA A 96 32.01 10.78 -23.47
C ALA A 96 31.89 10.14 -24.86
N ILE A 97 30.69 9.70 -25.24
CA ILE A 97 30.42 9.12 -26.57
C ILE A 97 30.64 10.16 -27.67
N THR A 98 30.17 11.40 -27.46
CA THR A 98 30.34 12.48 -28.43
C THR A 98 31.82 12.78 -28.67
N VAL A 99 32.63 12.84 -27.61
CA VAL A 99 34.08 13.07 -27.73
C VAL A 99 34.77 11.95 -28.50
N VAL A 100 34.47 10.69 -28.17
CA VAL A 100 35.05 9.53 -28.88
C VAL A 100 34.69 9.57 -30.37
N TYR A 101 33.43 9.85 -30.69
CA TYR A 101 32.98 9.94 -32.08
C TYR A 101 33.67 11.06 -32.86
N VAL A 102 33.87 12.23 -32.25
CA VAL A 102 34.60 13.35 -32.88
C VAL A 102 36.06 12.97 -33.14
N VAL A 103 36.71 12.26 -32.20
CA VAL A 103 38.11 11.82 -32.37
C VAL A 103 38.25 10.79 -33.50
N GLU A 104 37.32 9.83 -33.62
CA GLU A 104 37.36 8.86 -34.72
C GLU A 104 37.05 9.47 -36.10
N SER A 105 36.31 10.59 -36.14
CA SER A 105 35.91 11.25 -37.39
C SER A 105 36.94 12.22 -37.96
N ILE A 106 38.02 12.52 -37.23
CA ILE A 106 39.14 13.39 -37.65
C ILE A 106 40.25 12.53 -38.25
#